data_AF-A0A4R5AYL1-F1
#
_entry.id   AF-A0A4R5AYL1-F1
#
_cell.length_a   1.000
_cell.length_b   1.000
_cell.length_c   1.000
_cell.angle_alpha   90.00
_cell.angle_beta   90.00
_cell.angle_gamma   90.00
#
_symmetry.space_group_name_H-M   'P 1'
#
loop_
_entity.id
_entity.type
_entity.pdbx_description
1 polymer ?
#
loop_
_entity_poly.entity_id
_entity_poly.type
_entity_poly.pdbx_seq_one_letter_code
_entity_poly.pdbx_strand_id
1 'polypeptide(L)'
;MAAGRPITPRERRRVAELHAQGKSRNAIAKAIGRAQSTVTKIAADLDLSFDRSRTEAATEARQTDAKARRVQLADLALDDAHAMRRRALDSDTGRDARDYAAAYGVFIDRHLRLSEVDADQQGLAAVDAWLRGITGAS
;
A
#
# COMPACT_ATOMS: atom_id res chain seq x y z
N MET A 1 -32.47 3.90 8.25
CA MET A 1 -31.68 2.70 7.94
C MET A 1 -32.52 1.49 8.29
N ALA A 2 -32.99 0.72 7.30
CA ALA A 2 -33.77 -0.49 7.57
C ALA A 2 -32.94 -1.45 8.43
N ALA A 3 -33.55 -2.04 9.47
CA ALA A 3 -32.89 -3.03 10.30
C ALA A 3 -32.47 -4.21 9.41
N GLY A 4 -31.17 -4.45 9.30
CA GLY A 4 -30.64 -5.55 8.50
C GLY A 4 -31.17 -6.90 9.00
N ARG A 5 -31.32 -7.88 8.09
CA ARG A 5 -31.80 -9.24 8.40
C ARG A 5 -31.11 -9.78 9.68
N PRO A 6 -31.86 -10.18 10.72
CA PRO A 6 -31.30 -10.64 11.99
C PRO A 6 -30.27 -11.76 11.84
N ILE A 7 -29.31 -11.83 12.77
CA ILE A 7 -28.32 -12.90 12.83
C ILE A 7 -28.96 -14.12 13.51
N THR A 8 -28.98 -15.24 12.81
CA THR A 8 -29.59 -16.49 13.29
C THR A 8 -28.58 -17.41 13.98
N PRO A 9 -29.01 -18.29 14.90
CA PRO A 9 -28.13 -19.30 15.51
C PRO A 9 -27.46 -20.22 14.48
N ARG A 10 -28.15 -20.53 13.37
CA ARG A 10 -27.61 -21.32 12.27
C ARG A 10 -26.42 -20.64 11.61
N GLU A 11 -26.49 -19.32 11.43
CA GLU A 11 -25.37 -18.53 10.87
C GLU A 11 -24.17 -18.53 11.82
N ARG A 12 -24.41 -18.42 13.14
CA ARG A 12 -23.35 -18.53 14.16
C ARG A 12 -22.61 -19.87 14.08
N ARG A 13 -23.36 -20.98 14.04
CA ARG A 13 -22.78 -22.33 13.85
C ARG A 13 -21.98 -22.43 12.55
N ARG A 14 -22.53 -21.91 11.45
CA ARG A 14 -21.86 -21.99 10.14
C ARG A 14 -20.57 -21.18 10.08
N VAL A 15 -20.52 -20.02 10.74
CA VAL A 15 -19.27 -19.24 10.88
C VAL A 15 -18.22 -20.04 11.66
N ALA A 16 -18.59 -20.65 12.80
CA ALA A 16 -17.67 -21.45 13.60
C ALA A 16 -17.12 -22.67 12.81
N GLU A 17 -17.99 -23.39 12.11
CA GLU A 17 -17.59 -24.52 11.25
C GLU A 17 -16.60 -24.11 10.15
N LEU A 18 -16.89 -23.02 9.43
CA LEU A 18 -16.03 -22.57 8.34
C LEU A 18 -14.73 -21.94 8.84
N HIS A 19 -14.74 -21.33 10.03
CA HIS A 19 -13.54 -20.84 10.71
C HIS A 19 -12.63 -22.00 11.12
N ALA A 20 -13.19 -23.06 11.72
CA ALA A 20 -12.44 -24.28 12.06
C ALA A 20 -11.83 -24.98 10.83
N GLN A 21 -12.43 -24.81 9.65
CA GLN A 21 -11.87 -25.26 8.36
C GLN A 21 -10.76 -24.32 7.82
N GLY A 22 -10.36 -23.29 8.56
CA GLY A 22 -9.32 -22.33 8.16
C GLY A 22 -9.76 -21.33 7.09
N LYS A 23 -11.07 -21.14 6.85
CA LYS A 23 -11.53 -20.19 5.83
C LYS A 23 -11.39 -18.74 6.31
N SER A 24 -10.96 -17.87 5.39
CA SER A 24 -10.89 -16.43 5.66
C SER A 24 -12.28 -15.83 5.84
N ARG A 25 -12.36 -14.71 6.58
CA ARG A 25 -13.60 -13.93 6.78
C ARG A 25 -14.36 -13.69 5.47
N ASN A 26 -13.66 -13.35 4.40
CA ASN A 26 -14.26 -13.05 3.10
C ASN A 26 -14.85 -14.30 2.45
N ALA A 27 -14.17 -15.45 2.57
CA ALA A 27 -14.69 -16.72 2.08
C ALA A 27 -15.94 -17.15 2.87
N ILE A 28 -15.95 -16.95 4.19
CA ILE A 28 -17.12 -17.21 5.05
C ILE A 28 -18.30 -16.32 4.64
N ALA A 29 -18.06 -15.00 4.50
CA ALA A 29 -19.06 -14.03 4.08
C ALA A 29 -19.74 -14.43 2.75
N LYS A 30 -18.93 -14.83 1.76
CA LYS A 30 -19.42 -15.34 0.47
C LYS A 30 -20.21 -16.64 0.62
N ALA A 31 -19.74 -17.57 1.46
CA ALA A 31 -20.37 -18.88 1.65
C ALA A 31 -21.75 -18.80 2.36
N ILE A 32 -21.95 -17.83 3.26
CA ILE A 32 -23.21 -17.66 3.99
C ILE A 32 -24.10 -16.54 3.44
N GLY A 33 -23.65 -15.83 2.40
CA GLY A 33 -24.37 -14.72 1.79
C GLY A 33 -24.56 -13.52 2.72
N ARG A 34 -23.55 -13.18 3.53
CA ARG A 34 -23.59 -12.05 4.47
C ARG A 34 -22.45 -11.08 4.26
N ALA A 35 -22.62 -9.86 4.75
CA ALA A 35 -21.55 -8.87 4.76
C ALA A 35 -20.39 -9.31 5.65
N GLN A 36 -19.17 -8.90 5.29
CA GLN A 36 -17.97 -9.21 6.08
C GLN A 36 -18.07 -8.68 7.51
N SER A 37 -18.69 -7.51 7.71
CA SER A 37 -18.93 -6.92 9.03
C SER A 37 -19.82 -7.80 9.92
N THR A 38 -20.81 -8.49 9.34
CA THR A 38 -21.64 -9.46 10.06
C THR A 38 -20.83 -10.67 10.51
N VAL A 39 -19.94 -11.18 9.65
CA VAL A 39 -19.04 -12.28 10.00
C VAL A 39 -18.07 -11.86 11.11
N THR A 40 -17.51 -10.65 11.04
CA THR A 40 -16.65 -10.10 12.11
C THR A 40 -17.41 -10.04 13.44
N LYS A 41 -18.65 -9.54 13.44
CA LYS A 41 -19.47 -9.49 14.65
C LYS A 41 -19.74 -10.88 15.23
N ILE A 42 -20.10 -11.84 14.39
CA ILE A 42 -20.32 -13.23 14.83
C ILE A 42 -19.03 -13.85 15.38
N ALA A 43 -17.90 -13.62 14.71
CA ALA A 43 -16.61 -14.12 15.16
C ALA A 43 -16.23 -13.53 16.52
N ALA A 44 -16.42 -12.22 16.72
CA ALA A 44 -16.20 -11.56 18.02
C ALA A 44 -17.12 -12.12 19.12
N ASP A 45 -18.41 -12.30 18.84
CA ASP A 45 -19.36 -12.92 19.77
C ASP A 45 -18.99 -14.37 20.15
N LEU A 46 -18.21 -15.05 19.29
CA LEU A 46 -17.76 -16.44 19.47
C LEU A 46 -16.29 -16.55 19.90
N ASP A 47 -15.63 -15.42 20.16
CA ASP A 47 -14.20 -15.32 20.49
C ASP A 47 -13.27 -16.00 19.46
N LEU A 48 -13.63 -15.90 18.18
CA LEU A 48 -12.87 -16.44 17.06
C LEU A 48 -11.96 -15.37 16.45
N SER A 49 -10.65 -15.67 16.34
CA SER A 49 -9.67 -14.80 15.68
C SER A 49 -9.33 -15.30 14.28
N PHE A 50 -9.21 -14.38 13.32
CA PHE A 50 -8.72 -14.72 11.97
C PHE A 50 -7.22 -14.49 11.90
N ASP A 51 -6.51 -15.43 11.28
CA ASP A 51 -5.10 -15.27 10.96
C ASP A 51 -4.90 -14.06 10.01
N ARG A 52 -4.13 -13.09 10.48
CA ARG A 52 -3.82 -11.84 9.79
C ARG A 52 -2.47 -11.90 9.09
N SER A 53 -1.62 -12.87 9.44
CA SER A 53 -0.22 -12.96 8.98
C SER A 53 -0.12 -12.97 7.46
N ARG A 54 -1.02 -13.71 6.78
CA ARG A 54 -1.08 -13.76 5.31
C ARG A 54 -1.43 -12.41 4.67
N THR A 55 -2.23 -11.58 5.34
CA THR A 55 -2.61 -10.26 4.83
C THR A 55 -1.51 -9.24 5.11
N GLU A 56 -0.86 -9.34 6.26
CA GLU A 56 0.29 -8.54 6.65
C GLU A 56 1.46 -8.79 5.68
N ALA A 57 1.84 -10.04 5.45
CA ALA A 57 2.89 -10.41 4.49
C ALA A 57 2.57 -9.93 3.06
N ALA A 58 1.31 -10.05 2.63
CA ALA A 58 0.89 -9.54 1.32
C ALA A 58 0.96 -8.00 1.25
N THR A 59 0.65 -7.31 2.35
CA THR A 59 0.74 -5.86 2.45
C THR A 59 2.19 -5.40 2.44
N GLU A 60 3.07 -6.06 3.20
CA GLU A 60 4.50 -5.80 3.25
C GLU A 60 5.16 -6.01 1.88
N ALA A 61 4.83 -7.12 1.20
CA ALA A 61 5.29 -7.36 -0.17
C ALA A 61 4.85 -6.22 -1.10
N ARG A 62 3.57 -5.81 -1.04
CA ARG A 62 3.05 -4.69 -1.85
C ARG A 62 3.74 -3.37 -1.54
N GLN A 63 4.07 -3.11 -0.28
CA GLN A 63 4.82 -1.90 0.12
C GLN A 63 6.24 -1.92 -0.45
N THR A 64 6.91 -3.08 -0.40
CA THR A 64 8.24 -3.29 -0.98
C THR A 64 8.23 -3.06 -2.49
N ASP A 65 7.27 -3.66 -3.20
CA ASP A 65 7.11 -3.48 -4.65
C ASP A 65 6.82 -2.02 -5.01
N ALA A 66 5.95 -1.36 -4.23
CA ALA A 66 5.62 0.05 -4.44
C ALA A 66 6.84 0.96 -4.23
N LYS A 67 7.69 0.67 -3.23
CA LYS A 67 8.94 1.39 -3.01
C LYS A 67 9.90 1.20 -4.18
N ALA A 68 10.14 -0.04 -4.60
CA ALA A 68 11.00 -0.33 -5.75
C ALA A 68 10.52 0.40 -7.02
N ARG A 69 9.21 0.45 -7.25
CA ARG A 69 8.63 1.16 -8.39
C ARG A 69 8.81 2.68 -8.30
N ARG A 70 8.74 3.28 -7.11
CA ARG A 70 8.97 4.72 -6.93
C ARG A 70 10.43 5.10 -7.20
N VAL A 71 11.38 4.32 -6.67
CA VAL A 71 12.81 4.51 -6.96
C VAL A 71 13.06 4.46 -8.46
N GLN A 72 12.53 3.44 -9.15
CA GLN A 72 12.66 3.34 -10.61
C GLN A 72 12.05 4.54 -11.33
N LEU A 73 10.90 5.06 -10.89
CA LEU A 73 10.29 6.25 -11.48
C LEU A 73 11.10 7.52 -11.23
N ALA A 74 11.76 7.63 -10.07
CA ALA A 74 12.65 8.74 -9.76
C ALA A 74 13.87 8.75 -10.70
N ASP A 75 14.47 7.59 -10.95
CA ASP A 75 15.60 7.45 -11.88
C ASP A 75 15.19 7.81 -13.31
N LEU A 76 14.05 7.29 -13.79
CA LEU A 76 13.52 7.62 -15.12
C LEU A 76 13.22 9.11 -15.27
N ALA A 77 12.68 9.75 -14.23
CA ALA A 77 12.45 11.19 -14.25
C ALA A 77 13.77 11.97 -14.38
N LEU A 78 14.85 11.52 -13.73
CA LEU A 78 16.16 12.16 -13.86
C LEU A 78 16.74 12.00 -15.28
N ASP A 79 16.60 10.82 -15.88
CA ASP A 79 17.00 10.56 -17.27
C ASP A 79 16.22 11.44 -18.26
N ASP A 80 14.90 11.54 -18.09
CA ASP A 80 14.04 12.39 -18.91
C ASP A 80 14.40 13.87 -18.74
N ALA A 81 14.70 14.31 -17.51
CA ALA A 81 15.19 15.65 -17.24
C ALA A 81 16.49 15.92 -18.01
N HIS A 82 17.48 15.02 -17.96
CA HIS A 82 18.71 15.15 -18.73
C HIS A 82 18.45 15.27 -20.24
N ALA A 83 17.54 14.45 -20.77
CA ALA A 83 17.17 14.51 -22.17
C ALA A 83 16.53 15.86 -22.56
N MET A 84 15.61 16.38 -21.73
CA MET A 84 14.96 17.67 -21.98
C MET A 84 15.96 18.83 -21.87
N ARG A 85 16.86 18.79 -20.87
CA ARG A 85 17.92 19.81 -20.73
C ARG A 85 18.80 19.87 -21.98
N ARG A 86 19.21 18.71 -22.51
CA ARG A 86 20.01 18.65 -23.74
C ARG A 86 19.24 19.26 -24.92
N ARG A 87 17.99 18.83 -25.14
CA ARG A 87 17.15 19.37 -26.22
C ARG A 87 16.93 20.87 -26.11
N ALA A 88 16.77 21.40 -24.90
CA ALA A 88 16.62 22.84 -24.68
C ALA A 88 17.87 23.63 -25.13
N LEU A 89 19.07 23.09 -24.87
CA LEU A 89 20.35 23.70 -25.26
C LEU A 89 20.63 23.60 -26.76
N ASP A 90 20.20 22.50 -27.38
CA ASP A 90 20.42 22.23 -28.80
C ASP A 90 19.33 22.85 -29.70
N SER A 91 18.34 23.55 -29.13
CA SER A 91 17.19 24.08 -29.88
C SER A 91 17.54 25.34 -30.67
N ASP A 92 17.22 25.33 -31.97
CA ASP A 92 17.37 26.49 -32.85
C ASP A 92 16.31 27.58 -32.62
N THR A 93 15.19 27.23 -31.99
CA THR A 93 14.09 28.17 -31.71
C THR A 93 13.95 28.44 -30.21
N GLY A 94 13.73 29.71 -29.86
CA GLY A 94 13.46 30.10 -28.47
C GLY A 94 12.10 29.62 -27.93
N ARG A 95 11.21 29.12 -28.80
CA ARG A 95 9.97 28.45 -28.36
C ARG A 95 10.29 27.05 -27.86
N ASP A 96 10.94 26.24 -28.70
CA ASP A 96 11.26 24.85 -28.36
C ASP A 96 12.21 24.79 -27.16
N ALA A 97 13.20 25.69 -27.11
CA ALA A 97 14.10 25.82 -25.96
C ALA A 97 13.34 26.02 -24.64
N ARG A 98 12.29 26.86 -24.65
CA ARG A 98 11.45 27.12 -23.47
C ARG A 98 10.58 25.93 -23.11
N ASP A 99 9.98 25.28 -24.11
CA ASP A 99 9.10 24.13 -23.88
C ASP A 99 9.89 22.95 -23.29
N TYR A 100 11.10 22.67 -23.80
CA TYR A 100 11.99 21.66 -23.23
C TYR A 100 12.52 22.05 -21.84
N ALA A 101 12.87 23.32 -21.60
CA ALA A 101 13.28 23.77 -20.28
C ALA A 101 12.16 23.64 -19.24
N ALA A 102 10.91 23.91 -19.63
CA ALA A 102 9.75 23.69 -18.77
C ALA A 102 9.57 22.20 -18.44
N ALA A 103 9.66 21.32 -19.45
CA ALA A 103 9.59 19.87 -19.24
C ALA A 103 10.71 19.35 -18.33
N TYR A 104 11.95 19.85 -18.49
CA TYR A 104 13.06 19.57 -17.58
C TYR A 104 12.69 19.88 -16.11
N GLY A 105 12.14 21.08 -15.86
CA GLY A 105 11.72 21.48 -14.51
C GLY A 105 10.67 20.54 -13.91
N VAL A 106 9.70 20.08 -14.72
CA VAL A 106 8.68 19.11 -14.28
C VAL A 106 9.32 17.79 -13.85
N PHE A 107 10.24 17.25 -14.65
CA PHE A 107 10.86 15.97 -14.34
C PHE A 107 11.78 16.04 -13.11
N ILE A 108 12.50 17.16 -12.91
CA ILE A 108 13.26 17.39 -11.68
C ILE A 108 12.34 17.45 -10.45
N ASP A 109 11.22 18.17 -10.50
CA ASP A 109 10.24 18.20 -9.40
C ASP A 109 9.71 16.78 -9.07
N ARG A 110 9.50 15.93 -10.09
CA ARG A 110 9.05 14.55 -9.87
C ARG A 110 10.14 13.67 -9.26
N HIS A 111 11.38 13.79 -9.72
CA HIS A 111 12.50 13.09 -9.10
C HIS A 111 12.62 13.46 -7.62
N LEU A 112 12.64 14.76 -7.30
CA LEU A 112 12.78 15.25 -5.93
C LEU A 112 11.66 14.73 -5.01
N ARG A 113 10.40 14.86 -5.42
CA ARG A 113 9.26 14.41 -4.59
C ARG A 113 9.26 12.90 -4.35
N LEU A 114 9.63 12.10 -5.34
CA LEU A 114 9.71 10.65 -5.16
C LEU A 114 10.86 10.26 -4.24
N SER A 115 12.01 10.91 -4.39
CA SER A 115 13.18 10.73 -3.52
C SER A 115 12.91 11.15 -2.08
N GLU A 116 12.16 12.24 -1.84
CA GLU A 116 11.77 12.70 -0.50
C GLU A 116 10.91 11.65 0.22
N VAL A 117 9.87 11.12 -0.44
CA VAL A 117 8.99 10.09 0.14
C VAL A 117 9.79 8.86 0.57
N ASP A 118 10.77 8.46 -0.24
CA ASP A 118 11.58 7.28 0.04
C ASP A 118 12.68 7.55 1.09
N ALA A 119 13.16 8.80 1.21
CA ALA A 119 14.08 9.23 2.27
C ALA A 119 13.40 9.28 3.63
N ASP A 120 12.19 9.85 3.70
CA ASP A 120 11.38 9.89 4.92
C ASP A 120 11.07 8.47 5.42
N GLN A 121 10.70 7.57 4.51
CA GLN A 121 10.43 6.17 4.85
C GLN A 121 11.68 5.45 5.38
N GLN A 122 12.87 5.76 4.85
CA GLN A 122 14.15 5.23 5.36
C GLN A 122 14.51 5.81 6.73
N GLY A 123 14.28 7.10 6.96
CA GLY A 123 14.50 7.74 8.24
C GLY A 123 13.67 7.12 9.35
N LEU A 124 12.37 6.89 9.10
CA LEU A 124 11.48 6.20 10.04
C LEU A 124 11.98 4.78 10.34
N ALA A 125 12.35 4.01 9.31
CA ALA A 125 12.85 2.65 9.49
C ALA A 125 14.17 2.61 10.29
N ALA A 126 15.06 3.59 10.10
CA ALA A 126 16.32 3.70 10.85
C ALA A 126 16.07 4.03 12.33
N VAL A 127 15.12 4.93 12.62
CA VAL A 127 14.71 5.25 14.00
C VAL A 127 14.11 4.02 14.68
N ASP A 128 13.22 3.28 14.01
CA ASP A 128 12.63 2.06 14.57
C ASP A 128 13.67 0.96 14.85
N ALA A 129 14.70 0.85 14.01
CA ALA A 129 15.81 -0.07 14.23
C ALA A 129 16.66 0.33 15.44
N TRP A 130 16.97 1.62 15.59
CA TRP A 130 17.70 2.16 16.73
C TRP A 130 16.93 1.99 18.05
N LEU A 131 15.62 2.27 18.05
CA LEU A 131 14.74 2.08 19.21
C LEU A 131 14.69 0.62 19.67
N ARG A 132 14.58 -0.33 18.75
CA ARG A 132 14.66 -1.78 19.08
C ARG A 132 15.98 -2.16 19.73
N GLY A 133 17.10 -1.61 19.25
CA GLY A 133 18.43 -1.85 19.82
C GLY A 133 18.60 -1.35 21.26
N ILE A 134 17.99 -0.23 21.61
CA ILE A 134 18.09 0.36 22.97
C ILE A 134 17.07 -0.25 23.93
N THR A 135 15.85 -0.52 23.46
CA THR A 135 14.77 -1.01 24.33
C THR A 135 14.79 -2.52 24.55
N GLY A 136 15.59 -3.27 23.77
CA GLY A 136 15.65 -4.73 23.86
C GLY A 136 14.36 -5.44 23.47
N ALA A 137 13.38 -4.71 22.90
CA ALA A 137 12.13 -5.29 22.42
C ALA A 137 12.38 -6.05 21.12
N SER A 138 12.36 -7.39 21.21
CA SER A 138 12.32 -8.32 20.07
C SER A 138 10.88 -8.62 19.69
#